data_AF-A0A7K4IDY5-F1
#
_entry.id   AF-A0A7K4IDY5-F1
#
_cell.length_a   1.000
_cell.length_b   1.000
_cell.length_c   1.000
_cell.angle_alpha   90.00
_cell.angle_beta   90.00
_cell.angle_gamma   90.00
#
_symmetry.space_group_name_H-M   'P 1'
#
loop_
_entity.id
_entity.type
_entity.pdbx_description
1 polymer ?
#
loop_
_entity_poly.entity_id
_entity_poly.type
_entity_poly.pdbx_seq_one_letter_code
_entity_poly.pdbx_strand_id
1 'polypeptide(L)'
;MSEHEFAEGPQGKRPRSILTRRVRQKLKQYVTVFLFMAWIGFVSVWLLMLAQDHDLIQNIAVVVSSFIMMCGLVGMMWASTDSSAERHAWRISVSILFGTGWLAFIVLWPAFYAGSYTLYQNVALLIVATVTALLANMLAWGSTASRDMQGGVRQVGATAVVFIGWCLFIAYWLWFEPVDLIWERDVAVGIMSMIAGVLVLAAIWLPYGRRHGEINGLWVIALFLAWLALLCVWFWFFAEPLNLYQNTAVTLISLVITGVIAALVGRSREFNIRDLSFD
;
A
#
# COMPACT_ATOMS: atom_id res chain seq x y z
N MET A 1 -45.94 9.32 55.84
CA MET A 1 -45.46 10.64 56.29
C MET A 1 -44.20 10.40 57.11
N SER A 2 -43.05 10.46 56.45
CA SER A 2 -41.72 10.64 57.06
C SER A 2 -40.86 11.26 55.98
N GLU A 3 -40.76 12.57 56.06
CA GLU A 3 -39.97 13.45 55.22
C GLU A 3 -38.47 13.28 55.52
N HIS A 4 -37.65 13.74 54.57
CA HIS A 4 -36.25 14.13 54.72
C HIS A 4 -35.19 13.02 54.88
N GLU A 5 -34.83 12.43 53.73
CA GLU A 5 -33.43 12.07 53.49
C GLU A 5 -32.98 12.74 52.18
N PHE A 6 -32.57 14.01 52.31
CA PHE A 6 -31.88 14.74 51.25
C PHE A 6 -30.51 14.09 51.06
N ALA A 7 -30.44 13.12 50.15
CA ALA A 7 -29.18 12.59 49.67
C ALA A 7 -28.41 13.74 48.99
N GLU A 8 -27.34 14.19 49.63
CA GLU A 8 -26.36 15.08 49.04
C GLU A 8 -25.79 14.41 47.79
N GLY A 9 -26.33 14.81 46.62
CA GLY A 9 -25.82 14.37 45.34
C GLY A 9 -24.33 14.72 45.23
N PRO A 10 -23.48 13.80 44.75
CA PRO A 10 -22.03 14.02 44.72
C PRO A 10 -21.73 15.31 43.96
N GLN A 11 -21.34 16.34 44.71
CA GLN A 11 -21.05 17.66 44.15
C GLN A 11 -19.93 17.54 43.11
N GLY A 12 -20.36 17.69 41.86
CA GLY A 12 -19.61 17.97 40.64
C GLY A 12 -18.16 18.40 40.82
N LYS A 13 -17.26 17.41 40.93
CA LYS A 13 -15.87 17.60 40.46
C LYS A 13 -15.95 17.83 38.95
N ARG A 14 -16.04 19.10 38.54
CA ARG A 14 -15.95 19.49 37.12
C ARG A 14 -14.73 18.75 36.54
N PRO A 15 -14.90 17.93 35.49
CA PRO A 15 -13.88 17.00 35.09
C PRO A 15 -12.67 17.79 34.59
N ARG A 16 -11.56 17.72 35.34
CA ARG A 16 -10.27 18.34 35.01
C ARG A 16 -9.81 18.01 33.57
N SER A 17 -10.36 16.96 32.96
CA SER A 17 -10.09 16.52 31.59
C SER A 17 -10.55 17.48 30.48
N ILE A 18 -11.55 18.35 30.72
CA ILE A 18 -12.05 19.24 29.66
C ILE A 18 -11.10 20.43 29.43
N LEU A 19 -10.54 20.99 30.51
CA LEU A 19 -9.63 22.14 30.42
C LEU A 19 -8.31 21.74 29.74
N THR A 20 -7.76 20.58 30.10
CA THR A 20 -6.50 20.06 29.52
C THR A 20 -6.65 19.75 28.03
N ARG A 21 -7.81 19.22 27.59
CA ARG A 21 -8.09 18.95 26.17
C ARG A 21 -8.11 20.24 25.34
N ARG A 22 -8.75 21.30 25.83
CA ARG A 22 -8.80 22.60 25.13
C ARG A 22 -7.43 23.24 25.00
N VAL A 23 -6.61 23.22 26.07
CA VAL A 23 -5.24 23.75 26.03
C VAL A 23 -4.37 22.98 25.04
N ARG A 24 -4.43 21.64 25.07
CA ARG A 24 -3.69 20.77 24.13
C ARG A 24 -4.10 21.06 22.68
N GLN A 25 -5.40 21.24 22.41
CA GLN A 25 -5.88 21.55 21.06
C GLN A 25 -5.39 22.91 20.55
N LYS A 26 -5.43 23.96 21.40
CA LYS A 26 -4.86 25.27 21.04
C LYS A 26 -3.37 25.19 20.77
N LEU A 27 -2.61 24.45 21.59
CA LEU A 27 -1.18 24.24 21.36
C LEU A 27 -0.91 23.58 20.01
N LYS A 28 -1.67 22.54 19.64
CA LYS A 28 -1.55 21.90 18.31
C LYS A 28 -1.83 22.85 17.15
N GLN A 29 -2.82 23.74 17.30
CA GLN A 29 -3.08 24.78 16.30
C GLN A 29 -1.89 25.73 16.15
N TYR A 30 -1.33 26.23 17.26
CA TYR A 30 -0.15 27.10 17.22
C TYR A 30 1.07 26.40 16.60
N VAL A 31 1.31 25.13 16.94
CA VAL A 31 2.39 24.33 16.35
C VAL A 31 2.17 24.13 14.86
N THR A 32 0.93 23.90 14.41
CA THR A 32 0.62 23.76 12.97
C THR A 32 0.92 25.05 12.22
N VAL A 33 0.50 26.21 12.75
CA VAL A 33 0.81 27.53 12.16
C VAL A 33 2.31 27.77 12.15
N PHE A 34 3.01 27.45 13.24
CA PHE A 34 4.46 27.60 13.31
C PHE A 34 5.18 26.73 12.27
N LEU A 35 4.81 25.45 12.12
CA LEU A 35 5.40 24.55 11.12
C LEU A 35 5.15 25.05 9.69
N PHE A 36 3.98 25.61 9.42
CA PHE A 36 3.68 26.20 8.12
C PHE A 36 4.55 27.45 7.84
N MET A 37 4.69 28.34 8.83
CA MET A 37 5.58 29.51 8.72
C MET A 37 7.04 29.10 8.56
N ALA A 38 7.48 28.06 9.28
CA ALA A 38 8.83 27.50 9.14
C ALA A 38 9.05 26.92 7.74
N TRP A 39 8.05 26.25 7.16
CA TRP A 39 8.12 25.75 5.78
C TRP A 39 8.21 26.91 4.77
N ILE A 40 7.41 27.98 4.91
CA ILE A 40 7.53 29.18 4.06
C ILE A 40 8.94 29.78 4.17
N GLY A 41 9.48 29.88 5.40
CA GLY A 41 10.84 30.36 5.63
C GLY A 41 11.88 29.47 4.94
N PHE A 42 11.75 28.15 5.06
CA PHE A 42 12.61 27.19 4.37
C PHE A 42 12.56 27.36 2.85
N VAL A 43 11.37 27.41 2.26
CA VAL A 43 11.19 27.60 0.80
C VAL A 43 11.80 28.93 0.35
N SER A 44 11.62 30.00 1.13
CA SER A 44 12.19 31.31 0.81
C SER A 44 13.72 31.27 0.80
N VAL A 45 14.32 30.66 1.83
CA VAL A 45 15.78 30.50 1.91
C VAL A 45 16.30 29.61 0.77
N TRP A 46 15.63 28.49 0.50
CA TRP A 46 15.98 27.60 -0.61
C TRP A 46 15.99 28.34 -1.95
N LEU A 47 14.91 29.05 -2.27
CA LEU A 47 14.76 29.78 -3.53
C LEU A 47 15.77 30.93 -3.69
N LEU A 48 16.14 31.59 -2.60
CA LEU A 48 17.08 32.72 -2.65
C LEU A 48 18.55 32.30 -2.67
N MET A 49 18.90 31.19 -2.00
CA MET A 49 20.29 30.84 -1.74
C MET A 49 20.77 29.58 -2.46
N LEU A 50 19.89 28.61 -2.71
CA LEU A 50 20.27 27.27 -3.15
C LEU A 50 19.72 26.91 -4.53
N ALA A 51 18.62 27.54 -4.95
CA ALA A 51 17.95 27.19 -6.20
C ALA A 51 18.75 27.50 -7.46
N GLN A 52 19.79 28.35 -7.38
CA GLN A 52 20.60 28.75 -8.54
C GLN A 52 21.44 27.60 -9.10
N ASP A 53 21.79 26.62 -8.28
CA ASP A 53 22.59 25.45 -8.67
C ASP A 53 21.73 24.26 -9.13
N HIS A 54 20.42 24.46 -9.25
CA HIS A 54 19.44 23.40 -9.52
C HIS A 54 18.49 23.76 -10.65
N ASP A 55 18.10 22.75 -11.43
CA ASP A 55 17.10 22.92 -12.50
C ASP A 55 15.70 23.19 -11.93
N LEU A 56 14.80 23.71 -12.78
CA LEU A 56 13.41 23.98 -12.39
C LEU A 56 12.71 22.75 -11.77
N ILE A 57 12.90 21.57 -12.36
CA ILE A 57 12.28 20.32 -11.88
C ILE A 57 12.82 19.94 -10.49
N GLN A 58 14.14 20.08 -10.26
CA GLN A 58 14.78 19.82 -8.97
C GLN A 58 14.26 20.77 -7.89
N ASN A 59 14.16 22.06 -8.21
CA ASN A 59 13.61 23.05 -7.29
C ASN A 59 12.15 22.77 -6.93
N ILE A 60 11.31 22.43 -7.90
CA ILE A 60 9.92 22.02 -7.65
C ILE A 60 9.88 20.78 -6.75
N ALA A 61 10.71 19.77 -7.03
CA ALA A 61 10.76 18.54 -6.25
C ALA A 61 11.11 18.81 -4.78
N VAL A 62 12.05 19.71 -4.48
CA VAL A 62 12.42 20.07 -3.11
C VAL A 62 11.27 20.80 -2.39
N VAL A 63 10.63 21.76 -3.06
CA VAL A 63 9.49 22.50 -2.49
C VAL A 63 8.32 21.55 -2.18
N VAL A 64 7.96 20.68 -3.12
CA VAL A 64 6.86 19.71 -2.94
C VAL A 64 7.20 18.69 -1.84
N SER A 65 8.41 18.16 -1.83
CA SER A 65 8.82 17.13 -0.85
C SER A 65 8.89 17.68 0.57
N SER A 66 9.42 18.90 0.74
CA SER A 66 9.42 19.57 2.04
C SER A 66 8.00 19.87 2.54
N PHE A 67 7.07 20.21 1.63
CA PHE A 67 5.66 20.38 1.98
C PHE A 67 5.02 19.06 2.42
N ILE A 68 5.24 17.97 1.68
CA ILE A 68 4.77 16.61 2.05
C ILE A 68 5.28 16.21 3.43
N MET A 69 6.56 16.44 3.72
CA MET A 69 7.16 16.13 5.03
C MET A 69 6.54 16.96 6.15
N MET A 70 6.30 18.25 5.93
CA MET A 70 5.61 19.13 6.88
C MET A 70 4.17 18.67 7.14
N CYS A 71 3.42 18.28 6.10
CA CYS A 71 2.11 17.65 6.25
C CYS A 71 2.16 16.36 7.07
N GLY A 72 3.20 15.55 6.89
CA GLY A 72 3.43 14.34 7.69
C GLY A 72 3.64 14.64 9.18
N LEU A 73 4.50 15.63 9.50
CA LEU A 73 4.72 16.08 10.88
C LEU A 73 3.43 16.58 11.54
N VAL A 74 2.66 17.40 10.81
CA VAL A 74 1.35 17.87 11.27
C VAL A 74 0.40 16.69 11.48
N GLY A 75 0.31 15.77 10.52
CA GLY A 75 -0.53 14.57 10.61
C GLY A 75 -0.23 13.72 11.86
N MET A 76 1.05 13.46 12.15
CA MET A 76 1.47 12.72 13.35
C MET A 76 1.05 13.43 14.65
N MET A 77 1.18 14.75 14.71
CA MET A 77 0.74 15.53 15.86
C MET A 77 -0.78 15.40 16.07
N TRP A 78 -1.58 15.41 14.99
CA TRP A 78 -3.03 15.32 15.07
C TRP A 78 -3.55 13.90 15.34
N ALA A 79 -2.85 12.87 14.87
CA ALA A 79 -3.19 11.46 15.10
C ALA A 79 -3.30 11.08 16.59
N SER A 80 -2.52 11.74 17.45
CA SER A 80 -2.49 11.49 18.90
C SER A 80 -3.68 12.07 19.70
N THR A 81 -4.72 12.61 19.04
CA THR A 81 -5.76 13.41 19.74
C THR A 81 -6.97 12.59 20.21
N ASP A 82 -7.23 11.45 19.60
CA ASP A 82 -8.43 10.66 19.92
C ASP A 82 -8.12 9.61 21.00
N SER A 83 -9.00 9.48 22.01
CA SER A 83 -8.76 8.59 23.16
C SER A 83 -8.82 7.12 22.80
N SER A 84 -9.56 6.76 21.73
CA SER A 84 -9.52 5.42 21.13
C SER A 84 -8.22 5.17 20.37
N ALA A 85 -7.62 6.25 19.83
CA ALA A 85 -6.37 6.21 19.08
C ALA A 85 -5.12 6.20 19.97
N GLU A 86 -5.16 6.55 21.26
CA GLU A 86 -3.95 6.58 22.10
C GLU A 86 -3.19 5.23 22.11
N ARG A 87 -3.90 4.09 22.14
CA ARG A 87 -3.28 2.76 22.05
C ARG A 87 -2.62 2.49 20.68
N HIS A 88 -3.10 3.15 19.63
CA HIS A 88 -2.66 3.00 18.25
C HIS A 88 -1.85 4.20 17.75
N ALA A 89 -1.65 5.24 18.56
CA ALA A 89 -1.13 6.54 18.11
C ALA A 89 0.26 6.40 17.53
N TRP A 90 1.13 5.60 18.17
CA TRP A 90 2.47 5.34 17.65
C TRP A 90 2.45 4.59 16.31
N ARG A 91 1.51 3.67 16.10
CA ARG A 91 1.36 2.92 14.83
C ARG A 91 0.91 3.83 13.72
N ILE A 92 -0.08 4.68 14.00
CA ILE A 92 -0.55 5.70 13.07
C ILE A 92 0.59 6.66 12.72
N SER A 93 1.38 7.10 13.71
CA SER A 93 2.55 7.94 13.46
C SER A 93 3.60 7.26 12.59
N VAL A 94 3.90 5.97 12.81
CA VAL A 94 4.81 5.21 11.94
C VAL A 94 4.25 5.14 10.51
N SER A 95 2.96 4.86 10.34
CA SER A 95 2.32 4.84 9.02
C SER A 95 2.41 6.17 8.30
N ILE A 96 2.14 7.28 9.01
CA ILE A 96 2.25 8.63 8.44
C ILE A 96 3.70 8.91 8.06
N LEU A 97 4.66 8.65 8.96
CA LEU A 97 6.08 8.92 8.71
C LEU A 97 6.60 8.18 7.48
N PHE A 98 6.37 6.87 7.38
CA PHE A 98 6.81 6.08 6.24
C PHE A 98 6.03 6.42 4.97
N GLY A 99 4.74 6.73 5.07
CA GLY A 99 3.93 7.16 3.93
C GLY A 99 4.41 8.49 3.35
N THR A 100 4.61 9.52 4.19
CA THR A 100 5.12 10.82 3.73
C THR A 100 6.58 10.77 3.32
N GLY A 101 7.41 9.98 4.01
CA GLY A 101 8.81 9.76 3.62
C GLY A 101 8.93 9.06 2.27
N TRP A 102 8.09 8.05 2.01
CA TRP A 102 8.02 7.37 0.72
C TRP A 102 7.52 8.29 -0.40
N LEU A 103 6.48 9.10 -0.15
CA LEU A 103 6.01 10.10 -1.11
C LEU A 103 7.08 11.15 -1.44
N ALA A 104 7.76 11.68 -0.41
CA ALA A 104 8.87 12.61 -0.59
C ALA A 104 10.01 11.95 -1.39
N PHE A 105 10.33 10.68 -1.12
CA PHE A 105 11.30 9.92 -1.89
C PHE A 105 10.90 9.81 -3.37
N ILE A 106 9.63 9.50 -3.69
CA ILE A 106 9.14 9.40 -5.07
C ILE A 106 9.23 10.73 -5.82
N VAL A 107 9.12 11.85 -5.12
CA VAL A 107 9.25 13.18 -5.73
C VAL A 107 10.73 13.57 -5.90
N LEU A 108 11.58 13.33 -4.89
CA LEU A 108 12.99 13.70 -4.94
C LEU A 108 13.81 12.79 -5.86
N TRP A 109 13.54 11.48 -5.84
CA TRP A 109 14.37 10.50 -6.53
C TRP A 109 14.47 10.77 -8.05
N PRO A 110 13.36 10.97 -8.79
CA PRO A 110 13.42 11.26 -10.22
C PRO A 110 14.13 12.56 -10.55
N ALA A 111 14.04 13.55 -9.67
CA ALA A 111 14.59 14.88 -9.91
C ALA A 111 16.12 14.94 -9.75
N PHE A 112 16.68 14.16 -8.82
CA PHE A 112 18.11 14.25 -8.48
C PHE A 112 18.94 13.05 -8.92
N TYR A 113 18.37 11.84 -8.90
CA TYR A 113 19.17 10.62 -9.01
C TYR A 113 18.82 9.78 -10.23
N ALA A 114 17.58 9.85 -10.74
CA ALA A 114 17.16 8.93 -11.79
C ALA A 114 17.97 9.02 -13.09
N GLY A 115 18.58 10.17 -13.39
CA GLY A 115 19.41 10.35 -14.58
C GLY A 115 20.68 9.50 -14.62
N SER A 116 21.17 9.00 -13.47
CA SER A 116 22.35 8.13 -13.42
C SER A 116 22.01 6.63 -13.47
N TYR A 117 20.73 6.27 -13.59
CA TYR A 117 20.26 4.89 -13.58
C TYR A 117 19.45 4.59 -14.85
N THR A 118 19.44 3.33 -15.26
CA THR A 118 18.53 2.87 -16.31
C THR A 118 17.07 2.95 -15.84
N LEU A 119 16.12 2.88 -16.77
CA LEU A 119 14.69 2.82 -16.42
C LEU A 119 14.40 1.65 -15.46
N TYR A 120 14.97 0.46 -15.73
CA TYR A 120 14.79 -0.72 -14.90
C TYR A 120 15.36 -0.57 -13.48
N GLN A 121 16.56 -0.01 -13.35
CA GLN A 121 17.16 0.28 -12.05
C GLN A 121 16.34 1.30 -11.25
N ASN A 122 15.78 2.32 -11.91
CA ASN A 122 14.88 3.26 -11.27
C ASN A 122 13.60 2.59 -10.75
N VAL A 123 13.00 1.69 -11.55
CA VAL A 123 11.83 0.91 -11.13
C VAL A 123 12.19 -0.04 -9.97
N ALA A 124 13.35 -0.70 -10.03
CA ALA A 124 13.84 -1.55 -8.95
C ALA A 124 13.94 -0.80 -7.62
N LEU A 125 14.53 0.39 -7.63
CA LEU A 125 14.67 1.24 -6.44
C LEU A 125 13.31 1.72 -5.91
N LEU A 126 12.37 2.04 -6.79
CA LEU A 126 11.00 2.37 -6.41
C LEU A 126 10.30 1.19 -5.72
N ILE A 127 10.50 -0.03 -6.22
CA ILE A 127 9.97 -1.24 -5.58
C ILE A 127 10.62 -1.45 -4.21
N VAL A 128 11.94 -1.32 -4.08
CA VAL A 128 12.65 -1.45 -2.79
C VAL A 128 12.17 -0.41 -1.77
N ALA A 129 11.99 0.84 -2.18
CA ALA A 129 11.45 1.88 -1.32
C ALA A 129 10.02 1.55 -0.86
N THR A 130 9.19 1.02 -1.76
CA THR A 130 7.82 0.59 -1.45
C THR A 130 7.81 -0.59 -0.47
N VAL A 131 8.65 -1.60 -0.70
CA VAL A 131 8.81 -2.75 0.22
C VAL A 131 9.26 -2.28 1.60
N THR A 132 10.18 -1.33 1.68
CA THR A 132 10.66 -0.77 2.95
C THR A 132 9.52 -0.09 3.72
N ALA A 133 8.71 0.73 3.04
CA ALA A 133 7.54 1.38 3.65
C ALA A 133 6.47 0.37 4.10
N LEU A 134 6.23 -0.67 3.28
CA LEU A 134 5.29 -1.75 3.63
C LEU A 134 5.77 -2.55 4.83
N LEU A 135 7.05 -2.93 4.89
CA LEU A 135 7.65 -3.65 6.01
C LEU A 135 7.51 -2.87 7.32
N ALA A 136 7.82 -1.57 7.32
CA ALA A 136 7.65 -0.73 8.49
C ALA A 136 6.19 -0.70 8.98
N ASN A 137 5.23 -0.61 8.05
CA ASN A 137 3.81 -0.65 8.37
C ASN A 137 3.37 -2.04 8.88
N MET A 138 3.85 -3.12 8.28
CA MET A 138 3.58 -4.48 8.73
C MET A 138 4.12 -4.71 10.15
N LEU A 139 5.31 -4.20 10.48
CA LEU A 139 5.85 -4.28 11.84
C LEU A 139 5.01 -3.47 12.84
N ALA A 140 4.53 -2.28 12.44
CA ALA A 140 3.68 -1.46 13.28
C ALA A 140 2.33 -2.15 13.57
N TRP A 141 1.70 -2.76 12.56
CA TRP A 141 0.32 -3.25 12.62
C TRP A 141 0.16 -4.77 12.76
N GLY A 142 1.20 -5.57 12.55
CA GLY A 142 1.11 -7.04 12.48
C GLY A 142 0.61 -7.68 13.78
N SER A 143 0.93 -7.09 14.92
CA SER A 143 0.43 -7.54 16.23
C SER A 143 -1.06 -7.26 16.46
N THR A 144 -1.65 -6.30 15.75
CA THR A 144 -3.09 -6.01 15.82
C THR A 144 -3.85 -6.90 14.85
N ALA A 145 -3.40 -6.97 13.60
CA ALA A 145 -4.05 -7.78 12.56
C ALA A 145 -4.16 -9.26 12.96
N SER A 146 -3.17 -9.78 13.70
CA SER A 146 -3.19 -11.15 14.21
C SER A 146 -4.23 -11.43 15.30
N ARG A 147 -4.69 -10.41 16.05
CA ARG A 147 -5.68 -10.60 17.12
C ARG A 147 -7.11 -10.68 16.60
N ASP A 148 -7.40 -9.98 15.52
CA ASP A 148 -8.75 -9.86 14.96
C ASP A 148 -9.09 -11.04 14.03
N MET A 149 -8.08 -11.80 13.58
CA MET A 149 -8.26 -12.94 12.69
C MET A 149 -8.35 -14.25 13.48
N GLN A 150 -9.58 -14.72 13.72
CA GLN A 150 -9.82 -16.07 14.26
C GLN A 150 -9.37 -17.13 13.23
N GLY A 151 -8.15 -17.64 13.37
CA GLY A 151 -7.65 -18.81 12.64
C GLY A 151 -6.73 -18.55 11.43
N GLY A 152 -6.66 -17.31 10.93
CA GLY A 152 -5.95 -16.96 9.68
C GLY A 152 -4.56 -16.32 9.83
N VAL A 153 -4.05 -16.16 11.05
CA VAL A 153 -2.82 -15.37 11.31
C VAL A 153 -1.61 -15.88 10.54
N ARG A 154 -1.42 -17.21 10.50
CA ARG A 154 -0.29 -17.83 9.80
C ARG A 154 -0.37 -17.60 8.30
N GLN A 155 -1.56 -17.67 7.73
CA GLN A 155 -1.81 -17.51 6.30
C GLN A 155 -1.59 -16.07 5.87
N VAL A 156 -2.06 -15.09 6.66
CA VAL A 156 -1.82 -13.67 6.38
C VAL A 156 -0.35 -13.29 6.49
N GLY A 157 0.34 -13.78 7.53
CA GLY A 157 1.79 -13.62 7.64
C GLY A 157 2.52 -14.23 6.44
N ALA A 158 2.13 -15.43 6.02
CA ALA A 158 2.72 -16.07 4.85
C ALA A 158 2.42 -15.32 3.55
N THR A 159 1.21 -14.77 3.37
CA THR A 159 0.88 -13.91 2.23
C THR A 159 1.79 -12.69 2.16
N ALA A 160 2.00 -12.02 3.30
CA ALA A 160 2.92 -10.89 3.37
C ALA A 160 4.35 -11.27 3.00
N VAL A 161 4.86 -12.41 3.51
CA VAL A 161 6.21 -12.91 3.19
C VAL A 161 6.34 -13.24 1.71
N VAL A 162 5.38 -13.94 1.12
CA VAL A 162 5.41 -14.28 -0.32
C VAL A 162 5.37 -13.01 -1.18
N PHE A 163 4.51 -12.05 -0.83
CA PHE A 163 4.42 -10.78 -1.55
C PHE A 163 5.72 -9.97 -1.47
N ILE A 164 6.29 -9.81 -0.27
CA ILE A 164 7.57 -9.11 -0.07
C ILE A 164 8.69 -9.83 -0.83
N GLY A 165 8.78 -11.16 -0.71
CA GLY A 165 9.76 -11.96 -1.43
C GLY A 165 9.64 -11.81 -2.94
N TRP A 166 8.43 -11.79 -3.47
CA TRP A 166 8.16 -11.54 -4.88
C TRP A 166 8.60 -10.13 -5.31
N CYS A 167 8.27 -9.08 -4.55
CA CYS A 167 8.73 -7.72 -4.86
C CYS A 167 10.27 -7.60 -4.84
N LEU A 168 10.93 -8.22 -3.86
CA LEU A 168 12.40 -8.24 -3.78
C LEU A 168 13.02 -9.01 -4.93
N PHE A 169 12.40 -10.11 -5.36
CA PHE A 169 12.82 -10.85 -6.56
C PHE A 169 12.72 -9.97 -7.81
N ILE A 170 11.59 -9.26 -8.02
CA ILE A 170 11.44 -8.37 -9.17
C ILE A 170 12.45 -7.22 -9.12
N ALA A 171 12.65 -6.60 -7.95
CA ALA A 171 13.66 -5.55 -7.80
C ALA A 171 15.07 -6.06 -8.10
N TYR A 172 15.42 -7.25 -7.61
CA TYR A 172 16.69 -7.90 -7.91
C TYR A 172 16.84 -8.17 -9.42
N TRP A 173 15.80 -8.74 -10.04
CA TRP A 173 15.79 -9.02 -11.48
C TRP A 173 16.03 -7.77 -12.31
N LEU A 174 15.26 -6.71 -12.06
CA LEU A 174 15.37 -5.42 -12.77
C LEU A 174 16.70 -4.70 -12.52
N TRP A 175 17.35 -4.96 -11.39
CA TRP A 175 18.65 -4.38 -11.07
C TRP A 175 19.79 -5.04 -11.83
N PHE A 176 19.76 -6.37 -11.93
CA PHE A 176 20.79 -7.20 -12.56
C PHE A 176 20.42 -7.67 -13.96
N GLU A 177 19.35 -7.11 -14.53
CA GLU A 177 18.87 -7.47 -15.87
C GLU A 177 20.02 -7.41 -16.88
N PRO A 178 20.20 -8.46 -17.70
CA PRO A 178 21.17 -8.41 -18.79
C PRO A 178 20.79 -7.25 -19.71
N VAL A 179 21.74 -6.36 -20.01
CA VAL A 179 21.54 -5.18 -20.87
C VAL A 179 20.94 -5.55 -22.25
N ASP A 180 21.05 -6.82 -22.65
CA ASP A 180 20.64 -7.34 -23.95
C ASP A 180 19.28 -8.06 -23.95
N LEU A 181 18.54 -8.09 -22.83
CA LEU A 181 17.18 -8.63 -22.85
C LEU A 181 16.20 -7.63 -23.50
N ILE A 182 15.32 -8.15 -24.35
CA ILE A 182 14.22 -7.37 -24.91
C ILE A 182 13.10 -7.33 -23.87
N TRP A 183 12.52 -6.16 -23.63
CA TRP A 183 11.58 -5.88 -22.54
C TRP A 183 10.39 -6.86 -22.45
N GLU A 184 9.97 -7.46 -23.57
CA GLU A 184 8.91 -8.47 -23.60
C GLU A 184 9.29 -9.70 -22.75
N ARG A 185 10.56 -10.11 -22.79
CA ARG A 185 11.05 -11.26 -22.01
C ARG A 185 11.10 -10.93 -20.51
N ASP A 186 11.41 -9.71 -20.12
CA ASP A 186 11.34 -9.27 -18.72
C ASP A 186 9.91 -9.27 -18.20
N VAL A 187 8.95 -8.84 -19.03
CA VAL A 187 7.53 -8.96 -18.71
C VAL A 187 7.14 -10.42 -18.51
N ALA A 188 7.61 -11.33 -19.37
CA ALA A 188 7.35 -12.76 -19.22
C ALA A 188 7.95 -13.33 -17.93
N VAL A 189 9.19 -12.96 -17.56
CA VAL A 189 9.82 -13.36 -16.28
C VAL A 189 9.03 -12.82 -15.08
N GLY A 190 8.59 -11.56 -15.15
CA GLY A 190 7.70 -10.96 -14.17
C GLY A 190 6.41 -11.77 -13.98
N ILE A 191 5.75 -12.14 -15.08
CA ILE A 191 4.53 -12.96 -15.07
C ILE A 191 4.80 -14.37 -14.50
N MET A 192 5.88 -15.04 -14.91
CA MET A 192 6.25 -16.35 -14.39
C MET A 192 6.46 -16.33 -12.88
N SER A 193 7.15 -15.32 -12.36
CA SER A 193 7.36 -15.18 -10.92
C SER A 193 6.05 -14.90 -10.17
N MET A 194 5.11 -14.17 -10.78
CA MET A 194 3.76 -13.96 -10.22
C MET A 194 2.98 -15.29 -10.16
N ILE A 195 3.02 -16.09 -11.22
CA ILE A 195 2.40 -17.44 -11.24
C ILE A 195 2.96 -18.28 -10.08
N ALA A 196 4.29 -18.31 -9.91
CA ALA A 196 4.92 -19.04 -8.83
C ALA A 196 4.44 -18.55 -7.45
N GLY A 197 4.38 -17.23 -7.24
CA GLY A 197 3.85 -16.63 -6.02
C GLY A 197 2.39 -17.02 -5.74
N VAL A 198 1.52 -16.95 -6.74
CA VAL A 198 0.11 -17.33 -6.62
C VAL A 198 -0.05 -18.82 -6.31
N LEU A 199 0.76 -19.70 -6.91
CA LEU A 199 0.74 -21.14 -6.61
C LEU A 199 1.16 -21.43 -5.17
N VAL A 200 2.18 -20.74 -4.66
CA VAL A 200 2.59 -20.84 -3.25
C VAL A 200 1.46 -20.38 -2.33
N LEU A 201 0.82 -19.24 -2.63
CA LEU A 201 -0.33 -18.74 -1.86
C LEU A 201 -1.51 -19.72 -1.91
N ALA A 202 -1.82 -20.27 -3.08
CA ALA A 202 -2.88 -21.27 -3.23
C ALA A 202 -2.59 -22.50 -2.37
N ALA A 203 -1.35 -23.00 -2.34
CA ALA A 203 -0.96 -24.13 -1.49
C ALA A 203 -1.13 -23.85 0.01
N ILE A 204 -0.93 -22.59 0.44
CA ILE A 204 -1.08 -22.16 1.84
C ILE A 204 -2.55 -21.98 2.23
N TRP A 205 -3.34 -21.36 1.35
CA TRP A 205 -4.74 -21.01 1.61
C TRP A 205 -5.72 -22.15 1.34
N LEU A 206 -5.42 -23.08 0.44
CA LEU A 206 -6.33 -24.16 0.07
C LEU A 206 -6.71 -25.09 1.23
N PRO A 207 -5.77 -25.56 2.08
CA PRO A 207 -6.13 -26.35 3.27
C PRO A 207 -6.99 -25.56 4.26
N TYR A 208 -6.77 -24.25 4.36
CA TYR A 208 -7.55 -23.37 5.24
C TYR A 208 -8.99 -23.22 4.74
N GLY A 209 -9.18 -22.89 3.45
CA GLY A 209 -10.50 -22.78 2.83
C GLY A 209 -11.30 -24.08 2.90
N ARG A 210 -10.62 -25.23 2.75
CA ARG A 210 -11.24 -26.56 2.92
C ARG A 210 -11.82 -26.78 4.31
N ARG A 211 -11.15 -26.31 5.37
CA ARG A 211 -11.61 -26.48 6.77
C ARG A 211 -12.82 -25.60 7.10
N HIS A 212 -12.99 -24.48 6.41
CA HIS A 212 -14.07 -23.53 6.67
C HIS A 212 -15.22 -23.64 5.66
N GLY A 213 -15.16 -24.60 4.72
CA GLY A 213 -16.16 -24.74 3.66
C GLY A 213 -16.12 -23.64 2.61
N GLU A 214 -15.10 -22.79 2.61
CA GLU A 214 -14.95 -21.59 1.76
C GLU A 214 -14.14 -21.89 0.48
N ILE A 215 -14.42 -22.99 -0.22
CA ILE A 215 -13.68 -23.35 -1.46
C ILE A 215 -14.34 -22.74 -2.71
N ASN A 216 -15.35 -21.89 -2.53
CA ASN A 216 -16.10 -21.25 -3.61
C ASN A 216 -15.25 -20.17 -4.30
N GLY A 217 -14.27 -20.58 -5.10
CA GLY A 217 -13.35 -19.65 -5.78
C GLY A 217 -12.15 -20.30 -6.47
N LEU A 218 -11.88 -21.60 -6.25
CA LEU A 218 -10.74 -22.29 -6.88
C LEU A 218 -10.69 -22.14 -8.40
N TRP A 219 -11.85 -22.18 -9.06
CA TRP A 219 -11.94 -22.04 -10.50
C TRP A 219 -11.55 -20.63 -10.98
N VAL A 220 -11.80 -19.59 -10.18
CA VAL A 220 -11.39 -18.20 -10.47
C VAL A 220 -9.87 -18.11 -10.43
N ILE A 221 -9.25 -18.70 -9.40
CA ILE A 221 -7.79 -18.76 -9.28
C ILE A 221 -7.19 -19.54 -10.46
N ALA A 222 -7.77 -20.68 -10.82
CA ALA A 222 -7.31 -21.49 -11.96
C ALA A 222 -7.43 -20.73 -13.29
N LEU A 223 -8.54 -20.03 -13.51
CA LEU A 223 -8.75 -19.21 -14.70
C LEU A 223 -7.73 -18.06 -14.77
N PHE A 224 -7.48 -17.39 -13.64
CA PHE A 224 -6.46 -16.34 -13.55
C PHE A 224 -5.06 -16.87 -13.84
N LEU A 225 -4.68 -18.02 -13.28
CA LEU A 225 -3.40 -18.68 -13.56
C LEU A 225 -3.26 -19.09 -15.02
N ALA A 226 -4.33 -19.62 -15.63
CA ALA A 226 -4.34 -19.97 -17.05
C ALA A 226 -4.15 -18.73 -17.94
N TRP A 227 -4.80 -17.61 -17.59
CA TRP A 227 -4.63 -16.34 -18.30
C TRP A 227 -3.20 -15.80 -18.17
N LEU A 228 -2.60 -15.82 -16.97
CA LEU A 228 -1.20 -15.44 -16.77
C LEU A 228 -0.25 -16.34 -17.57
N ALA A 229 -0.47 -17.65 -17.58
CA ALA A 229 0.36 -18.58 -18.36
C ALA A 229 0.28 -18.30 -19.86
N LEU A 230 -0.91 -17.97 -20.38
CA LEU A 230 -1.09 -17.57 -21.77
C LEU A 230 -0.35 -16.27 -22.08
N LEU A 231 -0.41 -15.26 -21.19
CA LEU A 231 0.36 -14.03 -21.37
C LEU A 231 1.86 -14.28 -21.31
N CYS A 232 2.34 -15.17 -20.43
CA CYS A 232 3.73 -15.56 -20.40
C CYS A 232 4.19 -16.15 -21.74
N VAL A 233 3.43 -17.08 -22.30
CA VAL A 233 3.71 -17.67 -23.62
C VAL A 233 3.67 -16.60 -24.71
N TRP A 234 2.70 -15.68 -24.65
CA TRP A 234 2.59 -14.56 -25.58
C TRP A 234 3.84 -13.68 -25.58
N PHE A 235 4.21 -13.16 -24.41
CA PHE A 235 5.36 -12.25 -24.26
C PHE A 235 6.69 -12.94 -24.56
N TRP A 236 6.79 -14.25 -24.32
CA TRP A 236 8.01 -14.99 -24.60
C TRP A 236 8.24 -15.27 -26.09
N PHE A 237 7.19 -15.62 -26.85
CA PHE A 237 7.34 -16.15 -28.21
C PHE A 237 6.77 -15.25 -29.32
N PHE A 238 5.79 -14.39 -29.02
CA PHE A 238 4.97 -13.74 -30.05
C PHE A 238 4.98 -12.21 -29.97
N ALA A 239 5.41 -11.62 -28.86
CA ALA A 239 5.29 -10.18 -28.64
C ALA A 239 6.35 -9.34 -29.37
N GLU A 240 7.51 -9.91 -29.71
CA GLU A 240 8.66 -9.20 -30.31
C GLU A 240 8.36 -8.45 -31.62
N PRO A 241 7.56 -8.97 -32.57
CA PRO A 241 7.23 -8.24 -33.79
C PRO A 241 6.27 -7.06 -33.59
N LEU A 242 5.69 -6.90 -32.40
CA LEU A 242 4.66 -5.92 -32.10
C LEU A 242 5.24 -4.77 -31.25
N ASN A 243 4.75 -3.56 -31.48
CA ASN A 243 5.13 -2.44 -30.62
C ASN A 243 4.41 -2.48 -29.26
N LEU A 244 4.87 -1.64 -28.32
CA LEU A 244 4.31 -1.54 -26.97
C LEU A 244 2.79 -1.34 -26.95
N TYR A 245 2.24 -0.50 -27.83
CA TYR A 245 0.80 -0.22 -27.89
C TYR A 245 -0.01 -1.43 -28.34
N GLN A 246 0.49 -2.17 -29.32
CA GLN A 246 -0.14 -3.39 -29.82
C GLN A 246 -0.12 -4.50 -28.75
N ASN A 247 1.03 -4.72 -28.10
CA ASN A 247 1.13 -5.69 -26.99
C ASN A 247 0.22 -5.31 -25.80
N THR A 248 0.09 -4.01 -25.51
CA THR A 248 -0.85 -3.52 -24.51
C THR A 248 -2.29 -3.81 -24.91
N ALA A 249 -2.67 -3.57 -26.17
CA ALA A 249 -4.01 -3.87 -26.68
C ALA A 249 -4.34 -5.37 -26.60
N VAL A 250 -3.42 -6.26 -26.98
CA VAL A 250 -3.60 -7.72 -26.86
C VAL A 250 -3.83 -8.11 -25.39
N THR A 251 -3.03 -7.56 -24.48
CA THR A 251 -3.17 -7.80 -23.03
C THR A 251 -4.55 -7.38 -22.54
N LEU A 252 -5.01 -6.18 -22.89
CA LEU A 252 -6.33 -5.66 -22.48
C LEU A 252 -7.50 -6.47 -23.06
N ILE A 253 -7.44 -6.83 -24.35
CA ILE A 253 -8.48 -7.65 -25.00
C ILE A 253 -8.56 -9.03 -24.32
N SER A 254 -7.41 -9.66 -24.05
CA SER A 254 -7.37 -10.97 -23.37
C SER A 254 -7.94 -10.90 -21.94
N LEU A 255 -7.71 -9.78 -21.23
CA LEU A 255 -8.27 -9.53 -19.90
C LEU A 255 -9.78 -9.40 -19.96
N VAL A 256 -10.33 -8.65 -20.93
CA VAL A 256 -11.77 -8.52 -21.14
C VAL A 256 -12.41 -9.87 -21.44
N ILE A 257 -11.83 -10.67 -22.34
CA ILE A 257 -12.33 -12.02 -22.67
C ILE A 257 -12.34 -12.90 -21.42
N THR A 258 -11.26 -12.90 -20.65
CA THR A 258 -11.14 -13.68 -19.40
C THR A 258 -12.18 -13.23 -18.37
N GLY A 259 -12.41 -11.92 -18.24
CA GLY A 259 -13.42 -11.35 -17.37
C GLY A 259 -14.84 -11.74 -17.76
N VAL A 260 -15.16 -11.76 -19.06
CA VAL A 260 -16.46 -12.24 -19.57
C VAL A 260 -16.66 -13.73 -19.25
N ILE A 261 -15.64 -14.57 -19.48
CA ILE A 261 -15.68 -15.99 -19.13
C ILE A 261 -15.93 -16.16 -17.62
N ALA A 262 -15.21 -15.40 -16.79
CA ALA A 262 -15.40 -15.44 -15.34
C ALA A 262 -16.83 -15.05 -14.94
N ALA A 263 -17.39 -13.98 -15.51
CA ALA A 263 -18.76 -13.55 -15.24
C ALA A 263 -19.80 -14.61 -15.64
N LEU A 264 -19.63 -15.24 -16.80
CA LEU A 264 -20.55 -16.29 -17.28
C LEU A 264 -20.51 -17.54 -16.39
N VAL A 265 -19.31 -17.99 -16.00
CA VAL A 265 -19.13 -19.15 -15.10
C VAL A 265 -19.62 -18.84 -13.68
N GLY A 266 -19.42 -17.60 -13.21
CA GLY A 266 -19.97 -17.14 -11.93
C GLY A 266 -21.50 -17.19 -11.92
N ARG A 267 -22.13 -16.64 -12.97
CA ARG A 267 -23.58 -16.60 -13.10
C ARG A 267 -24.22 -18.00 -13.17
N SER A 268 -23.62 -18.93 -13.91
CA SER A 268 -24.16 -20.30 -14.01
C SER A 268 -24.13 -21.04 -12.66
N ARG A 269 -23.16 -20.73 -11.79
CA ARG A 269 -23.08 -21.29 -10.45
C ARG A 269 -24.10 -20.69 -9.48
N GLU A 270 -24.40 -19.40 -9.59
CA GLU A 270 -25.43 -18.76 -8.74
C GLU A 270 -26.82 -19.38 -8.98
N PHE A 271 -27.16 -19.69 -10.23
CA PHE A 271 -28.44 -20.34 -10.55
C PHE A 271 -28.57 -21.73 -9.88
N ASN A 272 -27.52 -22.55 -9.94
CA ASN A 272 -27.52 -23.87 -9.31
C ASN A 272 -27.69 -23.83 -7.78
N ILE A 273 -27.25 -22.76 -7.11
CA ILE A 273 -27.40 -22.63 -5.64
C ILE A 273 -28.84 -22.27 -5.27
N ARG A 274 -29.50 -21.41 -6.05
CA ARG A 274 -30.89 -21.00 -5.77
C ARG A 274 -31.86 -22.16 -5.90
N ASP A 275 -31.65 -23.03 -6.87
CA ASP A 275 -32.49 -24.21 -7.09
C ASP A 275 -32.41 -25.24 -5.94
N LEU A 276 -31.37 -25.19 -5.11
CA LEU A 276 -31.19 -26.07 -3.94
C LEU A 276 -31.76 -25.47 -2.63
N SER A 277 -32.26 -24.24 -2.65
CA SER A 277 -32.71 -23.51 -1.45
C SER A 277 -34.23 -23.44 -1.27
N PHE A 278 -34.99 -24.11 -2.13
CA PHE A 278 -36.46 -24.18 -2.07
C PHE A 278 -36.91 -25.62 -1.79
N ASP A 279 -36.74 -26.07 -0.54
CA ASP A 279 -37.42 -27.21 0.10
C ASP A 279 -37.27 -27.09 1.63
#